data_AF-A0A1X1MKP6-F1
#
_entry.id   AF-A0A1X1MKP6-F1
#
_cell.length_a   1.000
_cell.length_b   1.000
_cell.length_c   1.000
_cell.angle_alpha   90.00
_cell.angle_beta   90.00
_cell.angle_gamma   90.00
#
_symmetry.space_group_name_H-M   'P 1'
#
loop_
_entity.id
_entity.type
_entity.pdbx_description
1 polymer ?
#
loop_
_entity_poly.entity_id
_entity_poly.type
_entity_poly.pdbx_seq_one_letter_code
_entity_poly.pdbx_strand_id
1 'polypeptide(L)'
;MTATQEREEIASKLLAFIRESFLAGDPQGELASDTPLLELGILNSLNTATLIAYIYDEFEVRIPLRDVTPETFKNLENLTSILHEGRSSAHA
;
A
#
# COMPACT_ATOMS: atom_id res chain seq x y z
N MET A 1 -8.08 13.46 -14.54
CA MET A 1 -6.90 12.68 -14.16
C MET A 1 -7.06 11.31 -14.82
N THR A 2 -6.03 10.76 -15.46
CA THR A 2 -6.14 9.45 -16.13
C THR A 2 -5.82 8.33 -15.14
N ALA A 3 -6.39 7.14 -15.33
CA ALA A 3 -6.24 5.97 -14.44
C ALA A 3 -4.78 5.50 -14.23
N THR A 4 -3.85 5.94 -15.07
CA THR A 4 -2.42 5.69 -14.89
C THR A 4 -1.80 6.62 -13.85
N GLN A 5 -2.14 7.91 -13.90
CA GLN A 5 -1.57 8.91 -12.97
C GLN A 5 -1.97 8.62 -11.52
N GLU A 6 -3.23 8.22 -11.29
CA GLU A 6 -3.69 7.92 -9.93
C GLU A 6 -2.96 6.73 -9.31
N ARG A 7 -2.62 5.71 -10.10
CA ARG A 7 -1.84 4.57 -9.61
C ARG A 7 -0.42 4.97 -9.23
N GLU A 8 0.22 5.82 -10.03
CA GLU A 8 1.56 6.35 -9.73
C GLU A 8 1.57 7.21 -8.46
N GLU A 9 0.53 8.01 -8.23
CA GLU A 9 0.36 8.80 -7.01
C GLU A 9 0.16 7.91 -5.78
N ILE A 10 -0.73 6.92 -5.87
CA ILE A 10 -0.97 5.94 -4.79
C ILE A 10 0.33 5.20 -4.46
N ALA A 11 1.00 4.65 -5.47
CA ALA A 11 2.24 3.91 -5.29
C ALA A 11 3.32 4.79 -4.63
N SER A 12 3.48 6.03 -5.10
CA SER A 12 4.48 6.97 -4.56
C SER A 12 4.21 7.32 -3.09
N LYS A 13 2.96 7.57 -2.72
CA LYS A 13 2.56 7.83 -1.33
C LYS A 13 2.79 6.62 -0.42
N LEU A 14 2.37 5.44 -0.86
CA LEU A 14 2.61 4.20 -0.11
C LEU A 14 4.10 3.91 0.08
N LEU A 15 4.91 4.12 -0.97
CA LEU A 15 6.36 3.98 -0.90
C LEU A 15 6.95 4.90 0.15
N ALA A 16 6.63 6.20 0.09
CA ALA A 16 7.13 7.16 1.07
C ALA A 16 6.75 6.75 2.50
N PHE A 17 5.48 6.39 2.71
CA PHE A 17 4.98 5.98 4.03
C PHE A 17 5.68 4.72 4.57
N ILE A 18 5.84 3.67 3.75
CA ILE A 18 6.49 2.43 4.16
C ILE A 18 7.97 2.68 4.44
N ARG A 19 8.64 3.50 3.62
CA ARG A 19 10.05 3.85 3.84
C ARG A 19 10.25 4.56 5.16
N GLU A 20 9.46 5.60 5.44
CA GLU A 20 9.57 6.37 6.68
C GLU A 20 9.11 5.59 7.90
N SER A 21 7.99 4.86 7.80
CA SER A 21 7.37 4.18 8.95
C SER A 21 8.01 2.84 9.29
N PHE A 22 8.48 2.07 8.30
CA PHE A 22 8.91 0.68 8.49
C PHE A 22 10.38 0.44 8.16
N LEU A 23 11.01 1.27 7.32
CA LEU A 23 12.41 1.10 6.88
C LEU A 23 13.35 2.19 7.41
N ALA A 24 12.93 2.97 8.42
CA ALA A 24 13.72 4.08 8.97
C ALA A 24 14.28 5.04 7.91
N GLY A 25 13.50 5.29 6.86
CA GLY A 25 13.86 6.14 5.72
C GLY A 25 14.44 5.41 4.50
N ASP A 26 14.55 4.08 4.53
CA ASP A 26 15.09 3.24 3.43
C ASP A 26 16.46 3.73 2.90
N PRO A 27 17.49 3.75 3.76
CA PRO A 27 18.81 4.29 3.41
C PRO A 27 19.52 3.53 2.27
N GLN A 28 19.09 2.30 1.97
CA GLN A 28 19.63 1.46 0.90
C GLN A 28 18.77 1.51 -0.38
N GLY A 29 17.57 2.10 -0.35
CA GLY A 29 16.70 2.20 -1.52
C GLY A 29 16.19 0.85 -2.03
N GLU A 30 16.01 -0.13 -1.14
CA GLU A 30 15.68 -1.52 -1.53
C GLU A 30 14.19 -1.71 -1.78
N LEU A 31 13.35 -0.74 -1.37
CA LEU A 31 11.92 -0.79 -1.60
C LEU A 31 11.57 -0.35 -3.02
N ALA A 32 11.04 -1.28 -3.80
CA ALA A 32 10.47 -1.11 -5.13
C ALA A 32 9.03 -1.65 -5.17
N SER A 33 8.32 -1.40 -6.28
CA SER A 33 6.90 -1.77 -6.40
C SER A 33 6.65 -3.29 -6.34
N ASP A 34 7.60 -4.09 -6.83
CA ASP A 34 7.54 -5.57 -6.81
C ASP A 34 8.16 -6.16 -5.53
N THR A 35 8.72 -5.34 -4.65
CA THR A 35 9.39 -5.82 -3.44
C THR A 35 8.42 -6.64 -2.57
N PRO A 36 8.78 -7.88 -2.20
CA PRO A 36 7.91 -8.75 -1.41
C PRO A 36 7.91 -8.31 0.07
N LEU A 37 6.96 -7.47 0.43
CA LEU A 37 6.88 -6.79 1.72
C LEU A 37 6.72 -7.77 2.89
N LEU A 38 5.97 -8.85 2.69
CA LEU A 38 5.75 -9.88 3.69
C LEU A 38 6.94 -10.82 3.85
N GLU A 39 7.59 -11.20 2.74
CA GLU A 39 8.75 -12.10 2.78
C GLU A 39 9.97 -11.44 3.42
N LEU A 40 10.13 -10.13 3.20
CA LEU A 40 11.16 -9.33 3.86
C LEU A 40 10.81 -8.96 5.32
N GLY A 41 9.62 -9.32 5.80
CA GLY A 41 9.15 -8.99 7.14
C GLY A 41 8.85 -7.50 7.37
N ILE A 42 8.79 -6.70 6.30
CA ILE A 42 8.42 -5.28 6.33
C ILE A 42 6.97 -5.14 6.77
N LEU A 43 6.09 -6.00 6.24
CA LEU A 43 4.71 -6.10 6.69
C LEU A 43 4.55 -7.27 7.67
N ASN A 44 3.93 -6.96 8.80
CA ASN A 44 3.53 -7.89 9.85
C ASN A 44 2.15 -7.44 10.37
N SER A 45 1.51 -8.19 11.26
CA SER A 45 0.16 -7.85 11.75
C SER A 45 0.01 -6.41 12.28
N LEU A 46 1.04 -5.86 12.92
CA LEU A 46 1.04 -4.50 13.43
C LEU A 46 1.24 -3.48 12.29
N ASN A 47 2.27 -3.66 11.47
CA ASN A 47 2.59 -2.77 10.35
C ASN A 47 1.46 -2.75 9.31
N THR A 48 0.82 -3.90 9.08
CA THR A 48 -0.36 -4.01 8.23
C THR A 48 -1.54 -3.23 8.79
N ALA A 49 -1.81 -3.31 10.10
CA ALA A 49 -2.86 -2.50 10.72
C ALA A 49 -2.55 -0.99 10.60
N THR A 50 -1.30 -0.59 10.81
CA THR A 50 -0.84 0.79 10.62
C THR A 50 -0.99 1.25 9.17
N LEU A 51 -0.64 0.41 8.20
CA LEU A 51 -0.78 0.69 6.77
C LEU A 51 -2.25 0.85 6.38
N ILE A 52 -3.15 0.00 6.89
CA ILE A 52 -4.59 0.10 6.64
C ILE A 52 -5.14 1.42 7.21
N ALA A 53 -4.69 1.82 8.40
CA ALA A 53 -5.09 3.09 8.98
C ALA A 53 -4.63 4.28 8.14
N TYR A 54 -3.38 4.28 7.68
CA TYR A 54 -2.84 5.29 6.76
C TYR A 54 -3.62 5.34 5.44
N ILE A 55 -3.94 4.19 4.86
CA ILE A 55 -4.71 4.08 3.63
C ILE A 55 -6.09 4.74 3.78
N TYR A 56 -6.75 4.47 4.91
CA TYR A 56 -8.06 5.03 5.19
C TYR A 56 -8.00 6.56 5.36
N ASP A 57 -6.96 7.08 6.02
CA ASP A 57 -6.77 8.52 6.23
C ASP A 57 -6.41 9.26 4.93
N GLU A 58 -5.50 8.72 4.12
CA GLU A 58 -5.00 9.39 2.91
C GLU A 58 -5.86 9.22 1.67
N PHE A 59 -6.51 8.07 1.51
CA PHE A 59 -7.25 7.72 0.30
C PHE A 59 -8.76 7.55 0.52
N GLU A 60 -9.23 7.62 1.78
CA GLU A 60 -10.62 7.36 2.18
C GLU A 60 -11.10 5.95 1.75
N VAL A 61 -10.17 5.01 1.55
CA VAL A 61 -10.48 3.63 1.16
C VAL A 61 -10.51 2.75 2.39
N ARG A 62 -11.62 2.04 2.60
CA ARG A 62 -11.76 1.06 3.68
C ARG A 62 -11.39 -0.34 3.18
N ILE A 63 -10.24 -0.85 3.63
CA ILE A 63 -9.86 -2.25 3.42
C ILE A 63 -10.37 -3.09 4.60
N PRO A 64 -11.33 -4.01 4.40
CA PRO A 64 -11.78 -4.90 5.46
C PRO A 64 -10.71 -5.95 5.76
N LEU A 65 -10.58 -6.35 7.03
CA LEU A 65 -9.56 -7.30 7.48
C LEU A 65 -9.60 -8.67 6.77
N ARG A 66 -10.77 -9.07 6.25
CA ARG A 66 -10.92 -10.32 5.47
C ARG A 66 -10.17 -10.30 4.14
N ASP A 67 -9.98 -9.11 3.57
CA ASP A 67 -9.29 -8.90 2.30
C ASP A 67 -7.79 -8.70 2.52
N VAL A 68 -7.36 -8.54 3.78
CA VAL A 68 -5.97 -8.47 4.21
C VAL A 68 -5.34 -9.86 4.20
N THR A 69 -5.00 -10.30 2.99
CA THR A 69 -4.34 -11.58 2.75
C THR A 69 -2.88 -11.39 2.34
N PRO A 70 -2.04 -12.43 2.49
CA PRO A 70 -0.67 -12.38 2.02
C PRO A 70 -0.53 -12.08 0.52
N GLU A 71 -1.53 -12.45 -0.28
CA GLU A 71 -1.55 -12.21 -1.72
C GLU A 71 -1.89 -10.75 -2.03
N THR A 72 -2.90 -10.21 -1.36
CA THR A 72 -3.33 -8.81 -1.44
C THR A 72 -2.21 -7.85 -1.01
N PHE A 73 -1.48 -8.19 0.06
CA PHE A 73 -0.44 -7.36 0.67
C PHE A 73 0.99 -7.83 0.34
N LYS A 74 1.15 -8.64 -0.73
CA LYS A 74 2.44 -9.21 -1.13
C LYS A 74 3.46 -8.13 -1.48
N ASN A 75 3.06 -7.20 -2.34
CA ASN A 75 3.90 -6.14 -2.88
C ASN A 75 3.08 -4.85 -3.08
N LEU A 76 3.76 -3.77 -3.44
CA LEU A 76 3.14 -2.46 -3.61
C LEU A 76 2.23 -2.39 -4.84
N GLU A 77 2.55 -3.14 -5.90
CA GLU A 77 1.76 -3.19 -7.13
C GLU A 77 0.35 -3.73 -6.89
N ASN A 78 0.23 -4.83 -6.14
CA ASN A 78 -1.06 -5.38 -5.76
C ASN A 78 -1.86 -4.37 -4.92
N LEU A 79 -1.23 -3.81 -3.88
CA LEU A 79 -1.86 -2.80 -3.02
C LEU A 79 -2.38 -1.61 -3.83
N THR A 80 -1.56 -1.09 -4.74
CA THR A 80 -1.93 0.04 -5.61
C THR A 80 -3.16 -0.30 -6.46
N SER A 81 -3.21 -1.53 -6.99
CA SER A 81 -4.35 -1.99 -7.79
C SER A 81 -5.64 -2.04 -6.96
N ILE A 82 -5.57 -2.62 -5.76
CA ILE A 82 -6.74 -2.74 -4.87
C ILE A 82 -7.26 -1.36 -4.45
N LEU A 83 -6.37 -0.42 -4.14
CA LEU A 83 -6.75 0.94 -3.78
C LEU A 83 -7.39 1.69 -4.94
N HIS A 84 -6.84 1.53 -6.14
CA HIS A 84 -7.41 2.10 -7.34
C HIS A 84 -8.82 1.55 -7.61
N GLU A 85 -9.04 0.25 -7.46
CA GLU A 85 -10.36 -0.37 -7.59
C GLU A 85 -11.34 0.06 -6.49
N GLY A 86 -10.86 0.20 -5.24
CA GLY A 86 -11.64 0.69 -4.11
C GLY A 86 -12.14 2.12 -4.31
N ARG A 87 -11.32 3.02 -4.88
CA ARG A 87 -11.72 4.41 -5.17
C ARG A 87 -12.69 4.50 -6.35
N SER A 88 -12.50 3.67 -7.37
CA SER A 88 -13.38 3.62 -8.54
C SER A 88 -14.80 3.14 -8.18
N SER A 89 -14.90 2.14 -7.31
CA SER A 89 -16.19 1.59 -6.86
C SER A 89 -16.92 2.47 -5.83
N ALA A 90 -16.21 3.33 -5.09
CA ALA A 90 -16.83 4.31 -4.18
C ALA A 90 -17.48 5.50 -4.90
N HIS A 91 -17.28 5.64 -6.22
CA HIS A 91 -17.79 6.73 -7.06
C HIS A 91 -18.92 6.32 -8.02
N ALA A 92 -19.47 5.11 -7.86
CA ALA A 92 -20.61 4.59 -8.63
C ALA A 92 -21.89 4.56 -7.78
#